data_AF-A0A1T5FQ65-F1
#
_entry.id   AF-A0A1T5FQ65-F1
#
_cell.length_a   1.000
_cell.length_b   1.000
_cell.length_c   1.000
_cell.angle_alpha   90.00
_cell.angle_beta   90.00
_cell.angle_gamma   90.00
#
_symmetry.space_group_name_H-M   'P 1'
#
loop_
_entity.id
_entity.type
_entity.pdbx_description
1 polymer ?
#
loop_
_entity_poly.entity_id
_entity_poly.type
_entity_poly.pdbx_seq_one_letter_code
_entity_poly.pdbx_strand_id
1 'polypeptide(L)' 'MVKQLIVGDAMHELATTRRILERLSEEHMPWRPHEKSMTLGELATHLINLLNW' A
#
# COMPACT_ATOMS: atom_id res chain seq x y z
N MET A 1 11.17 25.45 -0.86
CA MET A 1 10.15 25.38 -1.93
C MET A 1 10.27 24.10 -2.75
N VAL A 2 11.38 23.85 -3.47
CA VAL A 2 11.55 22.63 -4.30
C VAL A 2 11.46 21.31 -3.51
N LYS A 3 12.00 21.25 -2.29
CA LYS A 3 11.96 20.02 -1.46
C LYS A 3 10.52 19.54 -1.13
N GLN A 4 9.59 20.45 -0.87
CA GLN A 4 8.19 20.07 -0.61
C GLN A 4 7.48 19.56 -1.87
N LEU A 5 7.85 20.07 -3.05
CA LEU A 5 7.30 19.59 -4.32
C LEU A 5 7.78 18.17 -4.67
N ILE A 6 9.00 17.81 -4.26
CA ILE A 6 9.55 16.45 -4.47
C ILE A 6 8.85 15.43 -3.58
N VAL A 7 8.56 15.79 -2.33
CA VAL A 7 7.88 14.91 -1.37
C VAL A 7 6.37 14.88 -1.62
N GLY A 8 5.81 15.88 -2.30
CA GLY A 8 4.37 15.99 -2.52
C GLY A 8 3.60 16.08 -1.19
N ASP A 9 2.38 15.53 -1.18
CA ASP A 9 1.56 15.41 0.03
C ASP A 9 1.60 13.99 0.61
N ALA A 10 2.83 13.53 0.89
CA ALA A 10 3.08 12.18 1.42
C ALA A 10 2.29 11.88 2.70
N MET A 11 1.96 12.89 3.52
CA MET A 11 1.15 12.70 4.72
C MET A 11 -0.29 12.34 4.39
N HIS A 12 -0.91 13.03 3.43
CA HIS A 12 -2.25 12.69 2.97
C HIS A 12 -2.29 11.30 2.32
N GLU A 13 -1.28 10.96 1.51
CA GLU A 13 -1.16 9.66 0.85
C GLU A 13 -1.02 8.52 1.87
N LEU A 14 -0.14 8.67 2.86
CA LEU A 14 0.06 7.66 3.91
C LEU A 14 -1.18 7.48 4.79
N ALA A 15 -1.90 8.56 5.11
CA ALA A 15 -3.16 8.47 5.85
C ALA A 15 -4.22 7.68 5.07
N THR A 16 -4.31 7.90 3.76
CA THR A 16 -5.24 7.17 2.89
C THR A 16 -4.87 5.70 2.78
N THR A 17 -3.58 5.40 2.58
CA THR A 17 -3.06 4.02 2.53
C THR A 17 -3.40 3.26 3.81
N ARG A 18 -3.14 3.85 4.99
CA ARG A 18 -3.48 3.24 6.29
C ARG A 18 -4.96 2.89 6.37
N ARG A 19 -5.85 3.82 6.01
CA ARG A 19 -7.31 3.60 6.04
C ARG A 19 -7.78 2.43 5.18
N ILE A 20 -7.08 2.17 4.07
CA ILE A 20 -7.37 1.05 3.17
C ILE A 20 -6.88 -0.25 3.79
N LEU A 21 -5.64 -0.28 4.30
CA LEU A 21 -5.06 -1.47 4.91
C LEU A 21 -5.84 -1.93 6.14
N GLU A 22 -6.36 -1.00 6.95
CA GLU A 22 -7.21 -1.30 8.12
C GLU A 22 -8.54 -1.99 7.77
N ARG A 23 -8.98 -1.93 6.51
CA ARG A 23 -10.20 -2.60 6.04
C ARG A 23 -9.96 -4.00 5.49
N LEU A 24 -8.71 -4.42 5.35
CA LEU A 24 -8.40 -5.75 4.83
C LEU A 24 -8.71 -6.80 5.91
N SER A 25 -9.55 -7.77 5.55
CA SER A 25 -9.81 -8.97 6.36
C SER A 25 -8.77 -10.05 6.04
N GLU A 26 -8.31 -10.78 7.06
CA GLU A 26 -7.36 -11.90 6.91
C GLU A 26 -7.89 -12.98 5.96
N GLU A 27 -9.20 -13.18 5.94
CA GLU A 27 -9.87 -14.17 5.09
C GLU A 27 -9.64 -13.91 3.57
N HIS A 28 -9.39 -12.66 3.19
CA HIS A 28 -9.19 -12.25 1.81
C HIS A 28 -7.72 -12.21 1.39
N MET A 29 -6.78 -12.37 2.33
CA MET A 29 -5.34 -12.31 2.03
C MET A 29 -4.88 -13.29 0.94
N PRO A 30 -5.43 -14.52 0.80
CA PRO A 30 -5.07 -15.43 -0.27
C PRO A 30 -5.62 -15.05 -1.66
N TRP A 31 -6.54 -14.09 -1.75
CA TRP A 31 -7.17 -13.72 -3.02
C TRP A 31 -6.15 -13.17 -4.01
N ARG A 32 -6.35 -13.48 -5.30
CA ARG A 32 -5.53 -12.98 -6.40
C ARG A 32 -6.42 -12.24 -7.41
N PRO A 33 -6.03 -11.04 -7.88
CA PRO A 33 -6.75 -10.35 -8.96
C PRO A 33 -6.64 -11.09 -10.30
N HIS A 34 -5.54 -11.81 -10.50
CA HIS A 34 -5.30 -12.67 -11.65
C HIS A 34 -4.35 -13.80 -11.22
N GLU A 35 -4.42 -14.98 -11.86
CA GLU A 35 -3.65 -16.17 -11.44
C GLU A 35 -2.13 -15.95 -11.37
N LYS A 36 -1.61 -15.11 -12.27
CA LYS A 36 -0.19 -14.74 -12.37
C LYS A 36 0.24 -13.60 -11.44
N SER A 37 -0.69 -12.98 -10.72
CA SER A 37 -0.41 -11.89 -9.80
C SER A 37 -0.07 -12.39 -8.39
N MET A 38 0.57 -11.52 -7.61
CA MET A 38 0.71 -11.66 -6.16
C MET A 38 -0.67 -11.72 -5.49
N THR A 39 -0.73 -12.39 -4.34
CA THR A 39 -1.89 -12.41 -3.46
C THR A 39 -2.14 -11.03 -2.85
N LEU A 40 -3.35 -10.79 -2.36
CA LEU A 40 -3.72 -9.53 -1.70
C LEU A 40 -2.79 -9.21 -0.53
N GLY A 41 -2.41 -10.21 0.28
CA GLY A 41 -1.47 -10.01 1.39
C GLY A 41 -0.06 -9.65 0.92
N GLU A 42 0.41 -10.28 -0.15
CA GLU A 42 1.70 -9.96 -0.75
C GLU A 42 1.69 -8.55 -1.37
N LEU A 43 0.60 -8.13 -2.03
CA LEU A 43 0.43 -6.79 -2.57
C LEU A 43 0.39 -5.72 -1.47
N ALA A 44 -0.33 -5.97 -0.37
CA ALA A 44 -0.35 -5.09 0.79
C ALA A 44 1.03 -4.94 1.43
N THR A 45 1.78 -6.05 1.53
CA THR A 45 3.15 -6.05 2.03
C THR A 45 4.10 -5.29 1.09
N HIS A 46 3.97 -5.50 -0.23
CA HIS A 46 4.76 -4.79 -1.23
C HIS A 46 4.59 -3.27 -1.12
N LEU A 47 3.38 -2.79 -0.85
CA LEU A 47 3.10 -1.36 -0.64
C LEU A 47 3.87 -0.78 0.55
N ILE A 48 3.92 -1.48 1.69
CA ILE A 48 4.67 -1.03 2.87
C ILE A 48 6.18 -1.03 2.61
N ASN A 49 6.69 -2.00 1.85
CA ASN A 49 8.11 -2.11 1.54
C ASN A 49 8.67 -0.90 0.77
N LEU A 50 7.84 -0.11 0.07
CA LEU A 50 8.26 1.12 -0.59
C LEU A 50 8.83 2.17 0.38
N LEU A 51 8.50 2.09 1.68
CA LEU A 51 9.01 2.99 2.71
C LEU A 51 10.36 2.57 3.29
N ASN A 52 10.86 1.37 2.93
CA ASN A 52 12.07 0.78 3.50
C ASN A 52 13.28 0.82 2.54
N TRP A 53 13.17 1.50 1.41
CA TRP A 53 14.23 1.65 0.39
C TRP A 53 14.88 3.03 0.50
#